data_AF-A0A1G2F9A4-F1
#
_entry.id   AF-A0A1G2F9A4-F1
#
_cell.length_a   1.000
_cell.length_b   1.000
_cell.length_c   1.000
_cell.angle_alpha   90.00
_cell.angle_beta   90.00
_cell.angle_gamma   90.00
#
_symmetry.space_group_name_H-M   'P 1'
#
loop_
_entity.id
_entity.type
_entity.pdbx_description
1 polymer ?
#
loop_
_entity_poly.entity_id
_entity_poly.type
_entity_poly.pdbx_seq_one_letter_code
_entity_poly.pdbx_strand_id
1 'polypeptide(L)'
;MKFLIELAKAIIWFVLVSAFIYVFTDANASLKIVVILAAIAWIIFLTVIKRISKSKLPGGIRGSAIQGVWVLEKHFRFDPMLKKYESLPVDPKKNYFEFKGSNFRSGDFDEEDNQLPAEYSPFSINGDKIIMESEFFKKADWKWKISKGKLELTGETAEPKYSKSQFVFSQKR
;
A
#
# COMPACT_ATOMS: atom_id res chain seq x y z
N MET A 1 -13.97 14.44 10.48
CA MET A 1 -12.54 14.72 10.17
C MET A 1 -12.18 16.21 10.20
N LYS A 2 -12.90 17.12 9.52
CA LYS A 2 -12.64 18.58 9.60
C LYS A 2 -12.67 19.17 11.02
N PHE A 3 -13.63 18.75 11.85
CA PHE A 3 -13.78 19.24 13.22
C PHE A 3 -12.56 18.94 14.12
N LEU A 4 -11.96 17.74 14.00
CA LEU A 4 -10.79 17.35 14.78
C LEU A 4 -9.53 18.16 14.41
N ILE A 5 -9.41 18.56 13.14
CA ILE A 5 -8.29 19.37 12.64
C ILE A 5 -8.41 20.81 13.14
N GLU A 6 -9.63 21.38 13.12
CA GLU A 6 -9.86 22.73 13.64
C GLU A 6 -9.72 22.78 15.17
N LEU A 7 -10.13 21.72 15.88
CA LEU A 7 -9.91 21.60 17.32
C LEU A 7 -8.42 21.53 17.67
N ALA A 8 -7.62 20.76 16.90
CA ALA A 8 -6.18 20.69 17.10
C ALA A 8 -5.49 22.05 16.87
N LYS A 9 -5.91 22.80 15.84
CA LYS A 9 -5.39 24.15 15.59
C LYS A 9 -5.72 25.12 16.74
N ALA A 10 -6.95 25.07 17.26
CA ALA A 10 -7.38 25.91 18.37
C ALA A 10 -6.57 25.63 19.65
N ILE A 11 -6.33 24.36 19.96
CA ILE A 11 -5.50 23.94 21.10
C ILE A 11 -4.06 24.43 20.94
N ILE A 12 -3.48 24.31 19.74
CA ILE A 12 -2.13 24.80 19.44
C ILE A 12 -2.04 26.32 19.62
N TRP A 13 -3.05 27.06 19.14
CA TRP A 13 -3.10 28.52 19.28
C TRP A 13 -3.19 28.94 20.75
N PHE A 14 -4.01 28.23 21.53
CA PHE A 14 -4.13 28.47 22.97
C PHE A 14 -2.80 28.26 23.70
N VAL A 15 -2.10 27.15 23.43
CA VAL A 15 -0.79 26.86 24.07
C VAL A 15 0.27 27.89 23.69
N LEU A 16 0.30 28.35 22.43
CA LEU A 16 1.25 29.39 21.99
C LEU A 16 0.98 30.74 22.65
N VAL A 17 -0.28 31.14 22.77
CA VAL A 17 -0.67 32.39 23.44
C VAL A 17 -0.36 32.31 24.94
N SER A 18 -0.66 31.18 25.59
CA SER A 18 -0.34 30.97 26.99
C SER A 18 1.17 31.01 27.25
N ALA A 19 1.98 30.38 26.39
CA ALA A 19 3.44 30.43 26.50
C ALA A 19 3.98 31.84 26.24
N PHE A 20 3.40 32.58 25.29
CA PHE A 20 3.78 33.97 25.01
C PHE A 20 3.48 34.88 26.20
N ILE A 21 2.26 34.85 26.74
CA ILE A 21 1.88 35.63 27.93
C ILE A 21 2.79 35.28 29.11
N TYR A 22 3.12 34.00 29.27
CA TYR A 22 3.94 33.51 30.38
C TYR A 22 5.40 34.02 30.34
N VAL A 23 6.00 34.16 29.16
CA VAL A 23 7.36 34.71 28.99
C VAL A 23 7.46 36.17 29.45
N PHE A 24 6.38 36.94 29.29
CA PHE A 24 6.32 38.36 29.67
C PHE A 24 5.84 38.60 31.11
N THR A 25 5.62 37.54 31.89
CA THR A 25 5.33 37.64 33.33
C THR A 25 6.59 37.41 34.17
N ASP A 26 6.65 38.02 35.36
CA ASP A 26 7.74 37.90 36.35
C ASP A 26 7.75 36.53 37.06
N ALA A 27 7.60 35.46 36.29
CA ALA A 27 7.60 34.10 36.81
C ALA A 27 9.03 33.61 37.08
N ASN A 28 9.17 32.82 38.14
CA ASN A 28 10.44 32.21 38.59
C ASN A 28 11.21 31.53 37.46
N ALA A 29 12.52 31.75 37.41
CA ALA A 29 13.42 31.26 36.36
C ALA A 29 13.32 29.74 36.13
N SER A 30 13.14 28.96 37.20
CA SER A 30 12.97 27.50 37.13
C SER A 30 11.72 27.07 36.36
N LEU A 31 10.62 27.83 36.47
CA LEU A 31 9.37 27.52 35.80
C LEU A 31 9.42 27.92 34.31
N LYS A 32 10.18 28.98 33.97
CA LYS A 32 10.50 29.35 32.57
C LYS A 32 11.28 28.25 31.84
N ILE A 33 12.25 27.63 32.51
CA ILE A 33 13.04 26.52 31.93
C ILE A 33 12.15 25.30 31.63
N VAL A 34 11.23 24.95 32.54
CA VAL A 34 10.30 23.83 32.35
C VAL A 34 9.37 24.07 31.14
N VAL A 35 8.87 25.28 30.96
CA VAL A 35 8.02 25.64 29.81
C VAL A 35 8.80 25.55 28.48
N ILE A 36 10.06 25.99 28.45
CA ILE A 36 10.91 25.88 27.27
C ILE A 36 11.18 24.41 26.92
N LEU A 37 11.49 23.58 27.92
CA LEU A 37 11.70 22.15 27.71
C LEU A 37 10.44 21.43 27.21
N ALA A 38 9.27 21.80 27.73
CA ALA A 38 7.98 21.28 27.27
C ALA A 38 7.70 21.69 25.80
N ALA A 39 8.01 22.93 25.42
CA ALA A 39 7.88 23.39 24.04
C ALA A 39 8.82 22.64 23.08
N ILE A 40 10.07 22.39 23.48
CA ILE A 40 11.04 21.62 22.69
C ILE A 40 10.57 20.16 22.54
N ALA A 41 10.14 19.52 23.64
CA ALA A 41 9.59 18.17 23.61
C ALA A 41 8.36 18.08 22.69
N TRP A 42 7.51 19.11 22.68
CA TRP A 42 6.35 19.18 21.79
C TRP A 42 6.74 19.35 20.32
N ILE A 43 7.77 20.14 19.99
CA ILE A 43 8.29 20.26 18.62
C ILE A 43 8.87 18.92 18.13
N ILE A 44 9.59 18.20 18.99
CA ILE A 44 10.09 16.85 18.70
C ILE A 44 8.93 15.89 18.48
N PHE A 45 7.91 15.93 19.34
CA PHE A 45 6.70 15.11 19.19
C PHE A 45 5.94 15.42 17.89
N LEU A 46 5.78 16.69 17.52
CA LEU A 46 5.14 17.11 16.27
C LEU A 46 5.95 16.71 15.04
N THR A 47 7.29 16.73 15.11
CA THR A 47 8.15 16.27 13.99
C THR A 47 8.11 14.75 13.85
N VAL A 48 8.05 14.00 14.94
CA VAL A 48 7.83 12.55 14.95
C VAL A 48 6.43 12.21 14.41
N ILE A 49 5.38 12.88 14.86
CA ILE A 49 4.02 12.72 14.32
C ILE A 49 3.97 13.10 12.84
N LYS A 50 4.64 14.17 12.39
CA LYS A 50 4.73 14.50 10.96
C LYS A 50 5.46 13.41 10.16
N ARG A 51 6.46 12.75 10.75
CA ARG A 51 7.14 11.59 10.15
C ARG A 51 6.21 10.39 10.04
N ILE A 52 5.41 10.12 11.08
CA ILE A 52 4.39 9.06 11.14
C ILE A 52 3.16 9.40 10.27
N SER A 53 2.86 10.68 10.07
CA SER A 53 1.80 11.17 9.18
C SER A 53 2.24 11.17 7.71
N LYS A 54 3.55 11.36 7.44
CA LYS A 54 4.15 11.14 6.11
C LYS A 54 4.34 9.68 5.77
N SER A 55 4.41 8.76 6.74
CA SER A 55 4.04 7.37 6.45
C SER A 55 2.53 7.36 6.22
N LYS A 56 2.16 7.55 4.95
CA LYS A 56 0.79 7.34 4.49
C LYS A 56 0.27 6.06 5.13
N LEU A 57 -0.77 6.20 5.96
CA LEU A 57 -1.69 5.09 6.20
C LEU A 57 -2.04 4.50 4.82
N PRO A 58 -1.83 3.19 4.60
CA PRO A 58 -1.93 2.57 3.29
C PRO A 58 -3.41 2.47 2.90
N GLY A 59 -3.95 3.53 2.32
CA GLY A 59 -5.33 3.52 1.86
C GLY A 59 -5.72 4.88 1.33
N GLY A 60 -6.06 4.96 0.04
CA GLY A 60 -6.85 6.10 -0.43
C GLY A 60 -6.80 6.40 -1.92
N ILE A 61 -5.67 6.20 -2.62
CA ILE A 61 -5.56 6.70 -4.01
C ILE A 61 -4.99 5.67 -5.00
N ARG A 62 -4.23 4.65 -4.54
CA ARG A 62 -3.71 3.60 -5.43
C ARG A 62 -4.61 2.37 -5.56
N GLY A 63 -5.44 2.10 -4.55
CA GLY A 63 -6.34 0.94 -4.53
C GLY A 63 -7.46 1.01 -5.57
N SER A 64 -7.85 2.20 -6.05
CA SER A 64 -8.86 2.35 -7.10
C SER A 64 -8.35 1.94 -8.49
N ALA A 65 -7.06 2.14 -8.76
CA ALA A 65 -6.48 1.87 -10.08
C ALA A 65 -6.41 0.38 -10.41
N ILE A 66 -6.30 -0.48 -9.38
CA ILE A 66 -6.23 -1.94 -9.56
C ILE A 66 -7.62 -2.59 -9.59
N GLN A 67 -8.69 -1.84 -9.36
CA GLN A 67 -10.05 -2.40 -9.27
C GLN A 67 -10.48 -3.02 -10.61
N GLY A 68 -11.25 -4.09 -10.51
CA GLY A 68 -11.81 -4.81 -11.65
C GLY A 68 -11.11 -6.14 -11.90
N VAL A 69 -11.41 -6.69 -13.07
CA VAL A 69 -11.03 -8.05 -13.48
C VAL A 69 -9.85 -7.96 -14.42
N TRP A 70 -8.82 -8.75 -14.14
CA TRP A 70 -7.54 -8.79 -14.83
C TRP A 70 -7.29 -10.20 -15.34
N VAL A 71 -7.19 -10.36 -16.66
CA VAL A 71 -6.98 -11.64 -17.33
C VAL A 71 -5.51 -11.83 -17.62
N LEU A 72 -4.94 -12.97 -17.24
CA LEU A 72 -3.53 -13.27 -17.46
C LEU A 72 -3.24 -13.36 -18.98
N GLU A 73 -2.34 -12.52 -19.46
CA GLU A 73 -1.93 -12.48 -20.87
C GLU A 73 -0.56 -13.14 -21.06
N LYS A 74 0.37 -12.89 -20.12
CA LYS A 74 1.75 -13.41 -20.21
C LYS A 74 2.27 -13.81 -18.83
N HIS A 75 3.00 -14.91 -18.79
CA HIS A 75 3.75 -15.36 -17.63
C HIS A 75 5.21 -15.56 -18.05
N PHE A 76 6.11 -14.92 -17.33
CA PHE A 76 7.54 -15.05 -17.50
C PHE A 76 8.19 -15.61 -16.24
N ARG A 77 9.20 -16.45 -16.44
CA ARG A 77 10.03 -16.99 -15.37
C ARG A 77 11.48 -16.62 -15.60
N PHE A 78 12.16 -16.20 -14.56
CA PHE A 78 13.58 -15.88 -14.65
C PHE A 78 14.40 -17.18 -14.58
N ASP A 79 15.18 -17.45 -15.63
CA ASP A 79 16.19 -18.51 -15.62
C ASP A 79 17.51 -17.93 -15.06
N PRO A 80 17.98 -18.40 -13.89
CA PRO A 80 19.21 -17.90 -13.30
C PRO A 80 20.48 -18.34 -14.05
N MET A 81 20.45 -19.47 -14.75
CA MET A 81 21.58 -19.96 -15.56
C MET A 81 21.75 -19.10 -16.81
N LEU A 82 20.63 -18.79 -17.49
CA LEU A 82 20.63 -18.01 -18.74
C LEU A 82 20.53 -16.49 -18.51
N LYS A 83 20.31 -16.05 -17.26
CA LYS A 83 20.12 -14.65 -16.84
C LYS A 83 19.08 -13.88 -17.65
N LYS A 84 18.01 -14.57 -18.07
CA LYS A 84 16.94 -14.00 -18.90
C LYS A 84 15.57 -14.48 -18.44
N TYR A 85 14.54 -13.76 -18.86
CA TYR A 85 13.16 -14.22 -18.71
C TYR A 85 12.77 -15.13 -19.86
N GLU A 86 12.11 -16.23 -19.52
CA GLU A 86 11.51 -17.15 -20.47
C GLU A 86 9.99 -17.04 -20.39
N SER A 87 9.34 -16.99 -21.55
CA SER A 87 7.87 -16.97 -21.61
C SER A 87 7.36 -18.38 -21.37
N LEU A 88 6.41 -18.51 -20.45
CA LEU A 88 5.67 -19.74 -20.23
C LEU A 88 4.36 -19.69 -21.01
N PRO A 89 3.85 -20.84 -21.49
CA PRO A 89 2.54 -20.90 -22.10
C PRO A 89 1.47 -20.49 -21.08
N VAL A 90 0.54 -19.66 -21.53
CA VAL A 90 -0.60 -19.19 -20.74
C VAL A 90 -1.87 -19.60 -21.47
N ASP A 91 -2.80 -20.19 -20.75
CA ASP A 91 -4.17 -20.37 -21.21
C ASP A 91 -4.97 -19.12 -20.80
N PRO A 92 -5.43 -18.27 -21.74
CA PRO A 92 -6.14 -17.04 -21.41
C PRO A 92 -7.52 -17.29 -20.77
N LYS A 93 -8.07 -18.51 -20.88
CA LYS A 93 -9.30 -18.91 -20.18
C LYS A 93 -9.04 -19.29 -18.71
N LYS A 94 -7.77 -19.41 -18.31
CA LYS A 94 -7.36 -19.77 -16.96
C LYS A 94 -6.63 -18.62 -16.30
N ASN A 95 -6.82 -18.46 -15.00
CA ASN A 95 -6.13 -17.48 -14.15
C ASN A 95 -6.51 -16.01 -14.45
N TYR A 96 -7.67 -15.59 -13.96
CA TYR A 96 -7.98 -14.18 -13.75
C TYR A 96 -7.77 -13.78 -12.30
N PHE A 97 -7.52 -12.50 -12.10
CA PHE A 97 -7.55 -11.82 -10.82
C PHE A 97 -8.67 -10.80 -10.78
N GLU A 98 -9.43 -10.77 -9.70
CA GLU A 98 -10.37 -9.68 -9.45
C GLU A 98 -10.01 -8.97 -8.15
N PHE A 99 -9.92 -7.63 -8.24
CA PHE A 99 -9.80 -6.77 -7.07
C PHE A 99 -11.10 -5.96 -6.92
N LYS A 100 -11.78 -6.14 -5.80
CA LYS A 100 -13.07 -5.50 -5.50
C LYS A 100 -13.09 -4.97 -4.07
N GLY A 101 -13.04 -3.65 -3.94
CA GLY A 101 -12.87 -2.99 -2.65
C GLY A 101 -11.53 -3.38 -2.02
N SER A 102 -11.60 -3.99 -0.83
CA SER A 102 -10.47 -4.55 -0.08
C SER A 102 -10.28 -6.06 -0.29
N ASN A 103 -11.06 -6.65 -1.20
CA ASN A 103 -11.09 -8.09 -1.44
C ASN A 103 -10.46 -8.44 -2.78
N PHE A 104 -9.86 -9.62 -2.82
CA PHE A 104 -9.17 -10.19 -3.95
C PHE A 104 -9.67 -11.62 -4.16
N ARG A 105 -9.74 -12.07 -5.41
CA ARG A 105 -9.86 -13.50 -5.73
C ARG A 105 -9.08 -13.84 -7.00
N SER A 106 -8.70 -15.11 -7.10
CA SER A 106 -8.16 -15.72 -8.31
C SER A 106 -9.01 -16.90 -8.73
N GLY A 107 -9.22 -17.08 -10.03
CA GLY A 107 -9.97 -18.23 -10.54
C GLY A 107 -9.83 -18.37 -12.05
N ASP A 108 -10.69 -19.22 -12.62
CA ASP A 108 -10.74 -19.52 -14.04
C ASP A 108 -12.04 -19.02 -14.68
N PHE A 109 -12.06 -18.90 -16.00
CA PHE A 109 -13.29 -18.68 -16.76
C PHE A 109 -13.87 -20.02 -17.23
N ASP A 110 -15.19 -20.06 -17.39
CA ASP A 110 -15.86 -21.18 -18.08
C ASP A 110 -15.70 -21.08 -19.61
N GLU A 111 -16.32 -22.01 -20.34
CA GLU A 111 -16.23 -22.04 -21.80
C GLU A 111 -16.87 -20.81 -22.47
N GLU A 112 -17.82 -20.17 -21.79
CA GLU A 112 -18.61 -19.01 -22.20
C GLU A 112 -17.98 -17.67 -21.75
N ASP A 113 -16.77 -17.71 -21.18
CA ASP A 113 -16.03 -16.55 -20.67
C ASP A 113 -16.66 -15.89 -19.42
N ASN A 114 -17.49 -16.64 -18.67
CA ASN A 114 -17.97 -16.24 -17.34
C ASN A 114 -16.96 -16.60 -16.25
N GLN A 115 -16.87 -15.76 -15.22
CA GLN A 115 -16.00 -16.03 -14.07
C GLN A 115 -16.55 -17.19 -13.24
N LEU A 116 -15.78 -18.26 -13.10
CA LEU A 116 -16.15 -19.34 -12.18
C LEU A 116 -16.12 -18.82 -10.73
N PRO A 117 -17.01 -19.33 -9.86
CA PRO A 117 -17.03 -18.98 -8.44
C PRO A 117 -15.68 -19.28 -7.78
N ALA A 118 -15.15 -18.31 -7.04
CA ALA A 118 -13.95 -18.43 -6.23
C ALA A 118 -14.11 -17.59 -4.96
N GLU A 119 -13.48 -18.04 -3.87
CA GLU A 119 -13.52 -17.35 -2.59
C GLU A 119 -12.74 -16.04 -2.62
N TYR A 120 -13.26 -15.03 -1.93
CA TYR A 120 -12.56 -13.77 -1.74
C TYR A 120 -11.68 -13.82 -0.50
N SER A 121 -10.43 -13.39 -0.64
CA SER A 121 -9.50 -13.15 0.44
C SER A 121 -9.18 -11.65 0.55
N PRO A 122 -8.77 -11.17 1.72
CA PRO A 122 -8.33 -9.78 1.85
C PRO A 122 -7.01 -9.57 1.10
N PHE A 123 -6.84 -8.37 0.52
CA PHE A 123 -5.54 -7.93 0.01
C PHE A 123 -5.17 -6.56 0.59
N SER A 124 -3.89 -6.24 0.53
CA SER A 124 -3.40 -4.92 0.91
C SER A 124 -2.31 -4.43 -0.04
N ILE A 125 -2.24 -3.11 -0.22
CA ILE A 125 -1.22 -2.45 -1.03
C ILE A 125 -0.38 -1.57 -0.11
N ASN A 126 0.93 -1.81 -0.11
CA ASN A 126 1.90 -0.99 0.60
C ASN A 126 2.94 -0.46 -0.39
N GLY A 127 2.76 0.78 -0.85
CA GLY A 127 3.68 1.42 -1.79
C GLY A 127 3.68 0.75 -3.17
N ASP A 128 4.80 0.12 -3.52
CA ASP A 128 5.03 -0.65 -4.74
C ASP A 128 4.75 -2.15 -4.56
N LYS A 129 4.34 -2.57 -3.36
CA LYS A 129 4.03 -3.97 -3.04
C LYS A 129 2.54 -4.20 -2.87
N ILE A 130 2.09 -5.37 -3.30
CA ILE A 130 0.77 -5.93 -3.04
C ILE A 130 0.92 -7.25 -2.31
N ILE A 131 0.14 -7.42 -1.25
CA ILE A 131 0.06 -8.62 -0.45
C ILE A 131 -1.33 -9.20 -0.67
N MET A 132 -1.36 -10.40 -1.23
CA MET A 132 -2.57 -11.15 -1.53
C MET A 132 -2.42 -12.57 -1.01
N GLU A 133 -3.53 -13.19 -0.64
CA GLU A 133 -3.58 -14.58 -0.20
C GLU A 133 -4.33 -15.39 -1.27
N SER A 134 -3.61 -16.28 -1.94
CA SER A 134 -4.20 -17.20 -2.92
C SER A 134 -3.43 -18.51 -2.95
N GLU A 135 -4.06 -19.56 -3.45
CA GLU A 135 -3.40 -20.85 -3.64
C GLU A 135 -2.23 -20.75 -4.63
N PHE A 136 -2.39 -19.94 -5.69
CA PHE A 136 -1.38 -19.72 -6.72
C PHE A 136 -0.21 -18.85 -6.23
N PHE A 137 -0.52 -17.85 -5.42
CA PHE A 137 0.41 -16.85 -4.90
C PHE A 137 0.39 -16.98 -3.38
N LYS A 138 1.07 -18.01 -2.87
CA LYS A 138 1.34 -18.15 -1.43
C LYS A 138 1.85 -16.80 -0.92
N LYS A 139 1.29 -16.34 0.22
CA LYS A 139 1.52 -15.03 0.85
C LYS A 139 2.93 -14.48 0.58
N ALA A 140 3.05 -13.65 -0.45
CA ALA A 140 4.31 -13.10 -0.91
C ALA A 140 4.12 -11.61 -1.23
N ASP A 141 5.21 -10.86 -1.04
CA ASP A 141 5.28 -9.44 -1.40
C ASP A 141 5.48 -9.32 -2.91
N TRP A 142 4.40 -9.13 -3.66
CA TRP A 142 4.49 -8.92 -5.10
C TRP A 142 4.72 -7.45 -5.39
N LYS A 143 5.76 -7.12 -6.15
CA LYS A 143 5.86 -5.78 -6.75
C LYS A 143 4.78 -5.65 -7.81
N TRP A 144 4.08 -4.51 -7.81
CA TRP A 144 3.02 -4.27 -8.78
C TRP A 144 3.21 -2.94 -9.50
N LYS A 145 2.75 -2.89 -10.76
CA LYS A 145 2.71 -1.68 -11.57
C LYS A 145 1.55 -1.77 -12.55
N ILE A 146 0.87 -0.64 -12.77
CA ILE A 146 -0.06 -0.50 -13.90
C ILE A 146 0.59 0.38 -14.95
N SER A 147 0.67 -0.11 -16.17
CA SER A 147 1.30 0.58 -17.30
C SER A 147 0.53 0.26 -18.58
N LYS A 148 0.12 1.29 -19.33
CA LYS A 148 -0.59 1.13 -20.61
C LYS A 148 -1.81 0.19 -20.54
N GLY A 149 -2.58 0.27 -19.44
CA GLY A 149 -3.76 -0.58 -19.22
C GLY A 149 -3.46 -2.04 -18.86
N LYS A 150 -2.20 -2.37 -18.53
CA LYS A 150 -1.79 -3.69 -18.07
C LYS A 150 -1.34 -3.66 -16.62
N LEU A 151 -1.71 -4.69 -15.87
CA LEU A 151 -1.21 -4.94 -14.53
C LEU A 151 -0.01 -5.88 -14.63
N GLU A 152 1.12 -5.45 -14.11
CA GLU A 152 2.34 -6.24 -14.04
C GLU A 152 2.62 -6.58 -12.58
N LEU A 153 2.78 -7.88 -12.29
CA LEU A 153 3.16 -8.39 -10.98
C LEU A 153 4.51 -9.09 -11.09
N THR A 154 5.47 -8.73 -10.24
CA THR A 154 6.79 -9.37 -10.19
C THR A 154 7.09 -9.78 -8.75
N GLY A 155 7.46 -11.04 -8.55
CA GLY A 155 7.71 -11.57 -7.21
C GLY A 155 8.67 -12.75 -7.24
N GLU A 156 9.14 -13.10 -6.05
CA GLU A 156 9.94 -14.30 -5.86
C GLU A 156 9.02 -15.51 -5.72
N THR A 157 9.43 -16.64 -6.30
CA THR A 157 8.66 -17.88 -6.21
C THR A 157 9.29 -18.80 -5.18
N ALA A 158 8.47 -19.66 -4.57
CA ALA A 158 8.97 -20.69 -3.67
C ALA A 158 9.72 -21.84 -4.38
N GLU A 159 9.78 -21.82 -5.72
CA GLU A 159 10.45 -22.89 -6.47
C GLU A 159 11.98 -22.71 -6.46
N PRO A 160 12.76 -23.68 -5.94
CA PRO A 160 14.21 -23.52 -5.77
C PRO A 160 14.98 -23.38 -7.09
N LYS A 161 14.41 -23.86 -8.20
CA LYS A 161 15.04 -23.75 -9.52
C LYS A 161 14.85 -22.35 -10.13
N TYR A 162 13.91 -21.54 -9.63
CA TYR A 162 13.53 -20.28 -10.26
C TYR A 162 13.26 -19.19 -9.23
N SER A 163 14.11 -18.17 -9.26
CA SER A 163 14.11 -17.15 -8.21
C SER A 163 13.01 -16.11 -8.38
N LYS A 164 12.47 -15.89 -9.59
CA LYS A 164 11.53 -14.79 -9.88
C LYS A 164 10.53 -15.16 -10.97
N SER A 165 9.30 -14.68 -10.81
CA SER A 165 8.25 -14.70 -11.83
C SER A 165 7.71 -13.30 -12.09
N GLN A 166 7.29 -13.08 -13.33
CA GLN A 166 6.57 -11.90 -13.76
C GLN A 166 5.27 -12.31 -14.46
N PHE A 167 4.16 -11.75 -14.03
CA PHE A 167 2.83 -11.93 -14.61
C PHE A 167 2.35 -10.63 -15.20
N VAL A 168 1.79 -10.68 -16.40
CA VAL A 168 1.21 -9.53 -17.10
C VAL A 168 -0.24 -9.83 -17.38
N PHE A 169 -1.11 -8.96 -16.87
CA PHE A 169 -2.56 -9.08 -17.03
C PHE A 169 -3.11 -7.91 -17.83
N SER A 170 -4.18 -8.18 -18.55
CA SER A 170 -4.99 -7.19 -19.26
C SER A 170 -6.32 -6.98 -18.55
N GLN A 171 -6.83 -5.75 -18.51
CA GLN A 171 -8.10 -5.48 -17.88
C GLN A 171 -9.25 -5.99 -18.77
N LYS A 172 -10.15 -6.81 -18.21
CA LYS A 172 -11.39 -7.21 -18.88
C LYS A 172 -12.32 -6.00 -18.95
N ARG A 173 -12.78 -5.67 -20.15
CA ARG A 173 -13.66 -4.53 -20.43
C ARG A 173 -15.11 -4.86 -20.10
#